data_AF-A0A8I0N167-F1
#
_entry.id   AF-A0A8I0N167-F1
#
_cell.length_a   1.000
_cell.length_b   1.000
_cell.length_c   1.000
_cell.angle_alpha   90.00
_cell.angle_beta   90.00
_cell.angle_gamma   90.00
#
_symmetry.space_group_name_H-M   'P 1'
#
loop_
_entity.id
_entity.type
_entity.pdbx_description
1 polymer ?
#
loop_
_entity_poly.entity_id
_entity_poly.type
_entity_poly.pdbx_seq_one_letter_code
_entity_poly.pdbx_strand_id
1 'polypeptide(L)' 'MKAINPKTKTNWEAIGVKPHIEIPQTNALDVAYKMALNEVKKSVSDEHQIKDINDKLEELSNSLPLKEK' A
#
# COMPACT_ATOMS: atom_id res chain seq x y z
N MET A 1 26.27 -18.63 -10.50
CA MET A 1 26.07 -17.19 -10.77
C MET A 1 25.18 -16.64 -9.66
N LYS A 2 25.48 -15.46 -9.10
CA LYS A 2 24.64 -14.85 -8.04
C LYS A 2 23.67 -13.85 -8.68
N ALA A 3 22.42 -13.83 -8.23
CA ALA A 3 21.44 -12.85 -8.67
C ALA A 3 21.78 -11.47 -8.07
N ILE A 4 22.44 -10.61 -8.85
CA ILE A 4 22.84 -9.27 -8.42
C ILE A 4 21.82 -8.25 -8.89
N ASN A 5 21.36 -7.38 -7.99
CA ASN A 5 20.52 -6.25 -8.34
C ASN A 5 21.29 -5.29 -9.27
N PRO A 6 20.78 -4.96 -10.47
CA PRO A 6 21.48 -4.04 -11.36
C PRO A 6 21.58 -2.61 -10.81
N LYS A 7 20.66 -2.20 -9.92
CA LYS A 7 20.59 -0.87 -9.30
C LYS A 7 21.43 -0.74 -8.04
N THR A 8 21.32 -1.68 -7.11
CA THR A 8 22.02 -1.61 -5.81
C THR A 8 23.36 -2.37 -5.79
N LYS A 9 23.66 -3.14 -6.83
CA LYS A 9 24.87 -4.01 -6.94
C LYS A 9 25.01 -5.03 -5.81
N THR A 10 23.91 -5.35 -5.12
CA THR A 10 23.87 -6.31 -4.01
C THR A 10 23.20 -7.63 -4.42
N ASN A 11 23.55 -8.74 -3.75
CA ASN A 11 22.91 -10.03 -3.96
C ASN A 11 21.44 -10.00 -3.47
N TRP A 12 20.50 -10.38 -4.33
CA TRP A 12 19.06 -10.46 -4.01
C TRP A 12 18.77 -11.44 -2.86
N GLU A 13 19.54 -12.52 -2.75
CA GLU A 13 19.30 -13.57 -1.75
C GLU A 13 19.68 -13.16 -0.32
N ALA A 14 20.59 -12.20 -0.15
CA ALA A 14 21.16 -11.87 1.16
C ALA A 14 20.50 -10.65 1.83
N ILE A 15 19.92 -9.74 1.05
CA ILE A 15 19.28 -8.50 1.56
C ILE A 15 17.75 -8.61 1.51
N GLY A 16 17.21 -9.45 0.62
CA GLY A 16 15.79 -9.50 0.34
C GLY A 16 15.28 -8.23 -0.36
N VAL A 17 13.95 -8.13 -0.51
CA VAL A 17 13.30 -6.99 -1.15
C VAL A 17 12.76 -6.07 -0.06
N LYS A 18 13.29 -4.85 0.02
CA LYS A 18 12.76 -3.81 0.90
C LYS A 18 11.58 -3.14 0.19
N PRO A 19 10.35 -3.17 0.76
CA PRO A 19 9.21 -2.50 0.14
C PRO A 19 9.40 -0.97 0.17
N HIS A 20 8.82 -0.29 -0.82
CA HIS A 20 8.82 1.18 -0.88
C HIS A 20 8.10 1.81 0.31
N ILE A 21 7.16 1.08 0.90
CA ILE A 21 6.41 1.45 2.09
C ILE A 21 6.68 0.37 3.13
N GLU A 22 7.41 0.74 4.19
CA GLU A 22 7.71 -0.16 5.30
C GLU A 22 6.51 -0.26 6.23
N ILE A 23 5.78 -1.37 6.12
CA ILE A 23 4.61 -1.70 6.94
C ILE A 23 4.62 -3.18 7.31
N PRO A 24 3.96 -3.57 8.42
CA PRO A 24 3.73 -4.98 8.71
C PRO A 24 3.03 -5.69 7.56
N GLN A 25 3.41 -6.95 7.31
CA GLN A 25 2.81 -7.76 6.25
C GLN A 25 1.29 -7.88 6.40
N THR A 26 0.78 -7.95 7.63
CA THR A 26 -0.65 -8.01 7.94
C THR A 26 -1.43 -6.81 7.42
N ASN A 27 -0.78 -5.66 7.28
CA ASN A 27 -1.40 -4.41 6.86
C ASN A 27 -1.18 -4.13 5.36
N ALA A 28 -0.46 -5.03 4.66
CA ALA A 28 -0.06 -4.80 3.28
C ALA A 28 -1.27 -4.63 2.34
N LEU A 29 -2.30 -5.47 2.52
CA LEU A 29 -3.51 -5.41 1.72
C LEU A 29 -4.28 -4.10 1.94
N ASP A 30 -4.52 -3.75 3.21
CA ASP A 30 -5.31 -2.56 3.55
C ASP A 30 -4.64 -1.29 3.08
N VAL A 31 -3.31 -1.19 3.22
CA VAL A 31 -2.54 -0.04 2.73
C VAL A 31 -2.57 0.01 1.20
N ALA A 32 -2.35 -1.11 0.52
CA ALA A 32 -2.41 -1.16 -0.94
C ALA A 32 -3.80 -0.77 -1.46
N TYR A 33 -4.86 -1.27 -0.82
CA TYR A 33 -6.23 -0.98 -1.22
C TYR A 33 -6.59 0.49 -0.96
N LYS A 34 -6.20 1.04 0.20
CA LYS A 34 -6.34 2.47 0.50
C LYS A 34 -5.64 3.34 -0.55
N MET A 35 -4.44 2.97 -0.97
CA MET A 35 -3.71 3.70 -2.01
C MET A 35 -4.46 3.66 -3.34
N ALA A 36 -4.95 2.49 -3.75
CA ALA A 36 -5.70 2.33 -4.98
C ALA A 36 -7.00 3.16 -4.97
N LEU A 37 -7.76 3.13 -3.87
CA LEU A 37 -8.98 3.93 -3.72
C LEU A 37 -8.71 5.44 -3.81
N ASN A 38 -7.64 5.91 -3.19
CA ASN A 38 -7.24 7.32 -3.29
C ASN A 38 -6.83 7.71 -4.72
N GLU A 39 -6.23 6.81 -5.48
CA GLU A 39 -5.87 7.07 -6.88
C GLU A 39 -7.11 7.11 -7.76
N VAL A 40 -7.99 6.11 -7.64
CA VAL A 40 -9.23 6.02 -8.42
C VAL A 40 -10.11 7.24 -8.16
N LYS A 41 -10.24 7.68 -6.90
CA LYS A 41 -11.02 8.89 -6.53
C LYS A 41 -10.61 10.15 -7.32
N LYS A 42 -9.35 10.27 -7.75
CA LYS A 42 -8.89 11.43 -8.55
C LYS A 42 -9.49 11.46 -9.95
N SER A 43 -9.88 10.30 -10.47
CA SER A 43 -10.38 10.13 -11.85
C SER A 43 -11.90 9.98 -11.93
N VAL A 44 -12.58 9.75 -10.81
CA VAL A 44 -14.03 9.55 -10.76
C VAL A 44 -14.74 10.90 -10.67
N SER A 45 -15.79 11.08 -11.46
CA SER A 45 -16.65 12.28 -11.44
C SER A 45 -18.05 12.01 -10.89
N ASP A 46 -18.41 10.74 -10.72
CA ASP A 46 -19.71 10.32 -10.19
C ASP A 46 -19.76 10.47 -8.66
N GLU A 47 -20.77 11.19 -8.17
CA GLU A 47 -20.89 11.52 -6.74
C GLU A 47 -21.16 10.29 -5.86
N HIS A 48 -21.91 9.30 -6.38
CA HIS A 48 -22.20 8.07 -5.64
C HIS A 48 -20.93 7.24 -5.46
N GLN A 49 -20.15 7.08 -6.53
CA GLN A 49 -18.87 6.37 -6.47
C GLN A 49 -17.88 7.07 -5.54
N ILE A 50 -17.81 8.40 -5.55
CA ILE A 50 -16.96 9.17 -4.62
C ILE A 50 -17.40 8.91 -3.17
N LYS A 51 -18.71 8.89 -2.91
CA LYS A 51 -19.25 8.60 -1.58
C LYS A 51 -18.87 7.18 -1.14
N ASP A 52 -19.09 6.17 -1.97
CA ASP A 52 -18.77 4.78 -1.66
C ASP A 52 -17.26 4.60 -1.38
N ILE A 53 -16.41 5.26 -2.14
CA ILE A 53 -14.96 5.27 -1.91
C ILE A 53 -14.63 5.91 -0.55
N ASN A 54 -15.28 7.02 -0.19
CA ASN A 54 -15.05 7.67 1.11
C ASN A 54 -15.49 6.78 2.27
N ASP A 55 -16.67 6.17 2.18
CA ASP A 55 -17.20 5.26 3.20
C ASP A 55 -16.24 4.08 3.39
N LYS A 56 -15.71 3.52 2.30
CA LYS A 56 -14.73 2.42 2.39
C LYS A 56 -13.37 2.85 2.95
N LEU A 57 -12.91 4.07 2.63
CA LEU A 57 -11.69 4.63 3.19
C LEU A 57 -11.80 4.85 4.70
N GLU A 58 -12.98 5.23 5.18
CA GLU A 58 -13.28 5.37 6.61
C GLU A 58 -13.26 4.02 7.32
N GLU A 59 -13.93 3.01 6.76
CA GLU A 59 -13.93 1.64 7.28
C GLU A 59 -12.49 1.09 7.41
N LEU A 60 -11.68 1.26 6.36
CA LEU A 60 -10.27 0.83 6.37
C LEU A 60 -9.46 1.59 7.42
N SER A 61 -9.74 2.86 7.64
CA SER A 61 -9.08 3.66 8.68
C SER A 61 -9.38 3.18 10.09
N ASN A 62 -10.59 2.66 10.33
CA ASN A 62 -10.99 2.12 11.63
C ASN A 62 -10.46 0.70 11.86
N SER A 63 -10.23 -0.06 10.79
CA SER A 63 -9.68 -1.42 10.85
C SER A 63 -8.16 -1.47 11.07
N LEU A 64 -7.44 -0.48 10.56
CA LEU A 64 -5.99 -0.38 10.74
C LEU A 64 -5.69 0.16 12.14
N PRO A 65 -4.93 -0.57 12.99
CA PRO A 65 -4.57 -0.06 14.30
C PRO A 65 -3.79 1.25 14.14
N LEU A 66 -4.22 2.28 14.88
CA LEU A 66 -3.53 3.56 15.00
C LEU A 66 -2.14 3.31 15.57
N LYS A 67 -1.17 3.15 14.67
CA LYS A 67 0.27 3.33 14.85
C LYS A 67 0.72 3.09 16.31
N GLU A 68 1.07 1.84 16.64
CA GLU A 68 1.89 1.62 17.83
C GLU A 68 3.15 2.49 17.69
N LYS A 69 3.34 3.35 18.70
CA LYS A 69 4.41 4.35 18.78
C LYS A 69 5.80 3.72 18.77
#